data_AF-A0A8T0VKD3-F1
#
_entry.id   AF-A0A8T0VKD3-F1
#
_cell.length_a   1.000
_cell.length_b   1.000
_cell.length_c   1.000
_cell.angle_alpha   90.00
_cell.angle_beta   90.00
_cell.angle_gamma   90.00
#
_symmetry.space_group_name_H-M   'P 1'
#
loop_
_entity.id
_entity.type
_entity.pdbx_description
1 polymer ?
#
loop_
_entity_poly.entity_id
_entity_poly.type
_entity_poly.pdbx_seq_one_letter_code
_entity_poly.pdbx_strand_id
1 'polypeptide(L)'
;MANCALIKITKGSVTARQLESEFKAQEGPNSTWRWFAKKISENTFQMRFPTAKKVEELSFFTGMQMGTVPDVTFKVELWNPNVGAKSKLETAWFRIFGIPLEKRNDKKVSFVASLVGLPLEIDKNNLKRWEFARTKIGCRDITKVPTVVE
;
A
#
# COMPACT_ATOMS: atom_id res chain seq x y z
N MET A 1 -9.01 10.31 -7.31
CA MET A 1 -9.04 9.54 -6.03
C MET A 1 -8.82 8.06 -6.30
N ALA A 2 -8.47 7.29 -5.27
CA ALA A 2 -8.31 5.84 -5.37
C ALA A 2 -9.69 5.14 -5.34
N ASN A 3 -9.90 4.15 -6.21
CA ASN A 3 -11.09 3.29 -6.20
C ASN A 3 -10.94 2.04 -5.33
N CYS A 4 -9.88 1.97 -4.52
CA CYS A 4 -9.69 0.95 -3.51
C CYS A 4 -10.37 1.40 -2.21
N ALA A 5 -10.99 0.45 -1.51
CA ALA A 5 -11.57 0.68 -0.19
C ALA A 5 -11.19 -0.43 0.78
N LEU A 6 -11.33 -0.12 2.07
CA LEU A 6 -11.28 -1.06 3.17
C LEU A 6 -12.70 -1.38 3.62
N ILE A 7 -13.00 -2.66 3.75
CA ILE A 7 -14.28 -3.13 4.27
C ILE A 7 -14.03 -3.73 5.64
N LYS A 8 -14.61 -3.13 6.67
CA LYS A 8 -14.51 -3.60 8.06
C LYS A 8 -15.82 -4.20 8.49
N ILE A 9 -15.81 -5.46 8.93
CA ILE A 9 -16.97 -6.10 9.51
C ILE A 9 -17.07 -5.64 10.97
N THR A 10 -18.18 -4.98 11.32
CA THR A 10 -18.44 -4.45 12.67
C THR A 10 -19.32 -5.37 13.51
N LYS A 11 -20.16 -6.17 12.86
CA LYS A 11 -20.99 -7.21 13.51
C LYS A 11 -21.05 -8.45 12.61
N GLY A 12 -20.95 -9.63 13.23
CA GLY A 12 -20.99 -10.91 12.53
C GLY A 12 -19.66 -11.30 11.89
N SER A 13 -19.68 -12.34 11.06
CA SER A 13 -18.51 -12.87 10.35
C SER A 13 -18.87 -13.18 8.91
N VAL A 14 -17.98 -12.87 7.98
CA VAL A 14 -18.22 -13.05 6.54
C VAL A 14 -17.00 -13.62 5.86
N THR A 15 -17.23 -14.37 4.80
CA THR A 15 -16.17 -14.79 3.86
C THR A 15 -16.01 -13.78 2.73
N ALA A 16 -14.83 -13.74 2.12
CA ALA A 16 -14.57 -12.89 0.95
C ALA A 16 -15.63 -13.09 -0.16
N ARG A 17 -16.06 -14.33 -0.41
CA ARG A 17 -17.07 -14.66 -1.43
C ARG A 17 -18.46 -14.10 -1.10
N GLN A 18 -18.85 -14.11 0.18
CA GLN A 18 -20.12 -13.49 0.60
C GLN A 18 -20.07 -11.99 0.40
N LEU A 19 -18.95 -11.35 0.73
CA LEU A 19 -18.76 -9.92 0.51
C LEU A 19 -18.80 -9.56 -0.99
N GLU A 20 -18.12 -10.33 -1.83
CA GLU A 20 -18.17 -10.16 -3.29
C GLU A 20 -19.61 -10.31 -3.83
N SER A 21 -20.37 -11.27 -3.30
CA SER A 21 -21.75 -11.52 -3.69
C SER A 21 -22.69 -10.40 -3.27
N GLU A 22 -22.48 -9.82 -2.09
CA GLU A 22 -23.26 -8.68 -1.59
C GLU A 22 -23.12 -7.46 -2.53
N PHE A 23 -21.90 -7.06 -2.86
CA PHE A 23 -21.68 -5.92 -3.76
C PHE A 23 -22.10 -6.21 -5.19
N LYS A 24 -21.98 -7.47 -5.65
CA LYS A 24 -22.52 -7.88 -6.94
C LYS A 24 -24.05 -7.78 -6.98
N ALA A 25 -24.74 -8.19 -5.91
CA ALA A 25 -26.19 -8.07 -5.79
C ALA A 25 -26.63 -6.60 -5.74
N GLN A 26 -25.88 -5.75 -5.03
CA GLN A 26 -26.17 -4.32 -4.89
C GLN A 26 -26.05 -3.55 -6.21
N GLU A 27 -25.12 -3.90 -7.10
CA GLU A 27 -25.03 -3.26 -8.43
C GLU A 27 -26.03 -3.81 -9.45
N GLY A 28 -26.59 -5.00 -9.19
CA GLY A 28 -27.55 -5.65 -10.07
C GLY A 28 -26.94 -6.43 -11.25
N PRO A 29 -27.81 -7.07 -12.06
CA PRO A 29 -27.41 -8.08 -13.05
C PRO A 29 -26.61 -7.53 -14.25
N ASN A 30 -26.65 -6.23 -14.48
CA ASN A 30 -25.96 -5.57 -15.60
C ASN A 30 -24.50 -5.20 -15.28
N SER A 31 -24.05 -5.41 -14.05
CA SER A 31 -22.69 -5.06 -13.66
C SER A 31 -21.67 -6.04 -14.25
N THR A 32 -20.76 -5.52 -15.07
CA THR A 32 -19.60 -6.26 -15.60
C THR A 32 -18.40 -6.22 -14.66
N TRP A 33 -18.53 -5.52 -13.52
CA TRP A 33 -17.42 -5.35 -12.58
C TRP A 33 -17.09 -6.66 -11.89
N ARG A 34 -15.80 -7.02 -11.93
CA ARG A 34 -15.29 -8.19 -11.20
C ARG A 34 -15.03 -7.82 -9.75
N TRP A 35 -15.99 -8.11 -8.89
CA TRP A 35 -15.84 -8.01 -7.44
C TRP A 35 -14.78 -9.01 -6.95
N PHE A 36 -13.81 -8.51 -6.19
CA PHE A 36 -12.75 -9.32 -5.59
C PHE A 36 -12.37 -8.77 -4.22
N ALA A 37 -12.69 -9.52 -3.17
CA ALA A 37 -12.40 -9.18 -1.79
C ALA A 37 -11.14 -9.91 -1.31
N LYS A 38 -10.07 -9.15 -1.05
CA LYS A 38 -8.84 -9.67 -0.47
C LYS A 38 -8.91 -9.57 1.06
N LYS A 39 -8.87 -10.69 1.76
CA LYS A 39 -8.78 -10.70 3.23
C LYS A 39 -7.42 -10.13 3.67
N ILE A 40 -7.44 -9.11 4.53
CA ILE A 40 -6.25 -8.50 5.14
C ILE A 40 -6.05 -8.99 6.57
N SER A 41 -7.15 -9.03 7.34
CA SER A 41 -7.21 -9.59 8.69
C SER A 41 -8.58 -10.26 8.90
N GLU A 42 -8.88 -10.77 10.08
CA GLU A 42 -10.10 -11.54 10.35
C GLU A 42 -11.38 -10.82 9.91
N ASN A 43 -11.50 -9.52 10.24
CA ASN A 43 -12.68 -8.70 9.96
C ASN A 43 -12.38 -7.53 9.01
N THR A 44 -11.25 -7.55 8.30
CA THR A 44 -10.87 -6.47 7.37
C THR A 44 -10.54 -7.03 6.00
N PHE A 45 -11.20 -6.48 4.99
CA PHE A 45 -11.03 -6.84 3.59
C PHE A 45 -10.62 -5.60 2.78
N GLN A 46 -9.87 -5.83 1.72
CA GLN A 46 -9.58 -4.84 0.69
C GLN A 46 -10.40 -5.18 -0.54
N MET A 47 -11.04 -4.19 -1.14
CA MET A 47 -11.81 -4.38 -2.36
C MET A 47 -11.66 -3.18 -3.29
N ARG A 48 -11.72 -3.41 -4.61
CA ARG A 48 -11.77 -2.35 -5.62
C ARG A 48 -13.20 -2.15 -6.10
N PHE A 49 -13.59 -0.89 -6.22
CA PHE A 49 -14.89 -0.46 -6.72
C PHE A 49 -14.79 0.05 -8.15
N PRO A 50 -15.91 0.05 -8.91
CA PRO A 50 -15.94 0.57 -10.28
C PRO A 50 -15.46 2.01 -10.39
N THR A 51 -15.86 2.86 -9.43
CA THR A 51 -15.52 4.28 -9.41
C THR A 51 -15.10 4.71 -8.00
N ALA A 52 -14.29 5.77 -7.92
CA ALA A 52 -13.93 6.36 -6.63
C ALA A 52 -15.14 7.04 -5.96
N LYS A 53 -16.07 7.62 -6.76
CA LYS A 53 -17.33 8.20 -6.26
C LYS A 53 -18.14 7.20 -5.44
N LYS A 54 -18.21 5.94 -5.91
CA LYS A 54 -18.90 4.88 -5.18
C LYS A 54 -18.26 4.61 -3.82
N VAL A 55 -16.92 4.63 -3.74
CA VAL A 55 -16.22 4.48 -2.46
C VAL A 55 -16.55 5.64 -1.52
N GLU A 56 -16.53 6.87 -2.03
CA GLU A 56 -16.86 8.08 -1.24
C GLU A 56 -18.28 8.02 -0.70
N GLU A 57 -19.27 7.72 -1.56
CA GLU A 57 -20.67 7.55 -1.18
C GLU A 57 -20.86 6.48 -0.10
N LEU A 58 -20.26 5.30 -0.27
CA LEU A 58 -20.36 4.22 0.71
C LEU A 58 -19.61 4.53 2.00
N SER A 59 -18.49 5.26 1.92
CA SER A 59 -17.66 5.63 3.07
C SER A 59 -18.27 6.72 3.95
N PHE A 60 -19.24 7.48 3.42
CA PHE A 60 -20.01 8.45 4.19
C PHE A 60 -20.83 7.77 5.30
N PHE A 61 -21.29 6.53 5.05
CA PHE A 61 -22.09 5.79 6.01
C PHE A 61 -21.21 5.11 7.06
N THR A 62 -21.59 5.25 8.34
CA THR A 62 -20.84 4.69 9.48
C THR A 62 -21.03 3.19 9.65
N GLY A 63 -22.05 2.61 9.01
CA GLY A 63 -22.31 1.18 8.97
C GLY A 63 -23.44 0.86 7.99
N MET A 64 -23.38 -0.33 7.40
CA MET A 64 -24.33 -0.89 6.45
C MET A 64 -24.60 -2.33 6.81
N GLN A 65 -25.87 -2.75 6.73
CA GLN A 65 -26.23 -4.16 6.90
C GLN A 65 -26.18 -4.87 5.56
N MET A 66 -25.71 -6.12 5.55
CA MET A 66 -25.79 -6.96 4.35
C MET A 66 -27.24 -7.37 4.09
N GLY A 67 -27.66 -7.33 2.82
CA GLY A 67 -28.94 -7.86 2.38
C GLY A 67 -28.90 -9.38 2.16
N THR A 68 -27.75 -9.95 1.81
CA THR A 68 -27.62 -11.39 1.49
C THR A 68 -27.34 -12.27 2.71
N VAL A 69 -26.74 -11.71 3.76
CA VAL A 69 -26.41 -12.44 5.00
C VAL A 69 -27.01 -11.69 6.19
N PRO A 70 -27.98 -12.28 6.91
CA PRO A 70 -28.61 -11.60 8.04
C PRO A 70 -27.61 -11.36 9.18
N ASP A 71 -27.88 -10.36 10.01
CA ASP A 71 -27.09 -10.00 11.20
C ASP A 71 -25.64 -9.58 10.99
N VAL A 72 -25.24 -9.35 9.73
CA VAL A 72 -23.92 -8.83 9.40
C VAL A 72 -23.98 -7.34 9.11
N THR A 73 -23.11 -6.59 9.78
CA THR A 73 -22.90 -5.16 9.52
C THR A 73 -21.45 -4.92 9.14
N PHE A 74 -21.23 -4.10 8.12
CA PHE A 74 -19.91 -3.67 7.69
C PHE A 74 -19.85 -2.16 7.50
N LYS A 75 -18.63 -1.63 7.44
CA LYS A 75 -18.33 -0.24 7.13
C LYS A 75 -17.35 -0.19 5.97
N VAL A 76 -17.59 0.73 5.04
CA VAL A 76 -16.64 1.05 3.97
C VAL A 76 -15.78 2.22 4.43
N GLU A 77 -14.47 2.11 4.28
CA GLU A 77 -13.53 3.17 4.59
C GLU A 77 -12.61 3.41 3.39
N LEU A 78 -12.15 4.65 3.23
CA LEU A 78 -11.14 4.99 2.23
C LEU A 78 -9.89 4.13 2.43
N TRP A 79 -9.27 3.74 1.33
CA TRP A 79 -8.03 2.96 1.39
C TRP A 79 -6.94 3.73 2.14
N ASN A 80 -6.43 3.10 3.19
CA ASN A 80 -5.24 3.57 3.91
C ASN A 80 -4.06 2.66 3.53
N PRO A 81 -3.00 3.19 2.88
CA PRO A 81 -1.85 2.38 2.44
C PRO A 81 -1.08 1.75 3.59
N ASN A 82 -1.26 2.23 4.82
CA ASN A 82 -0.63 1.65 6.01
C ASN A 82 -1.36 0.39 6.52
N VAL A 83 -2.53 0.05 5.97
CA VAL A 83 -3.26 -1.14 6.40
C VAL A 83 -2.53 -2.41 5.96
N GLY A 84 -2.20 -3.25 6.94
CA GLY A 84 -1.35 -4.43 6.76
C GLY A 84 0.16 -4.13 6.90
N ALA A 85 0.56 -2.89 7.16
CA ALA A 85 1.95 -2.57 7.50
C ALA A 85 2.32 -3.23 8.84
N LYS A 86 3.46 -3.92 8.88
CA LYS A 86 3.97 -4.58 10.11
C LYS A 86 4.67 -3.59 11.04
N SER A 87 5.41 -2.66 10.47
CA SER A 87 6.14 -1.62 11.20
C SER A 87 6.48 -0.45 10.28
N LYS A 88 6.77 0.71 10.86
CA LYS A 88 7.35 1.85 10.14
C LYS A 88 8.80 1.52 9.76
N LEU A 89 9.23 1.93 8.57
CA LEU A 89 10.64 1.87 8.18
C LEU A 89 11.43 2.96 8.93
N GLU A 90 12.61 2.61 9.43
CA GLU A 90 13.61 3.60 9.83
C GLU A 90 14.19 4.23 8.58
N THR A 91 14.44 5.55 8.63
CA THR A 91 14.94 6.28 7.47
C THR A 91 16.18 7.07 7.83
N ALA A 92 17.22 6.96 7.00
CA ALA A 92 18.42 7.77 7.14
C ALA A 92 19.10 8.03 5.81
N TRP A 93 20.03 8.99 5.85
CA TRP A 93 20.87 9.34 4.73
C TRP A 93 22.14 8.50 4.72
N PHE A 94 22.35 7.77 3.64
CA PHE A 94 23.53 6.94 3.41
C PHE A 94 24.44 7.58 2.37
N ARG A 95 25.73 7.31 2.49
CA ARG A 95 26.76 7.68 1.52
C ARG A 95 27.17 6.42 0.76
N ILE A 96 27.09 6.46 -0.56
CA ILE A 96 27.46 5.36 -1.44
C ILE A 96 28.75 5.75 -2.17
N PHE A 97 29.79 4.96 -1.92
CA PHE A 97 31.11 5.08 -2.53
C PHE A 97 31.29 4.07 -3.68
N GLY A 98 32.33 4.24 -4.49
CA GLY A 98 32.73 3.26 -5.50
C GLY A 98 31.96 3.31 -6.83
N ILE A 99 30.93 4.15 -6.97
CA ILE A 99 30.28 4.39 -8.28
C ILE A 99 31.11 5.43 -9.05
N PRO A 100 31.70 5.08 -10.21
CA PRO A 100 32.45 6.03 -11.04
C PRO A 100 31.58 7.24 -11.41
N LEU A 101 32.18 8.43 -11.39
CA LEU A 101 31.47 9.70 -11.53
C LEU A 101 30.69 9.78 -12.85
N GLU A 102 31.24 9.25 -13.93
CA GLU A 102 30.65 9.26 -15.28
C GLU A 102 29.39 8.38 -15.35
N LYS A 103 29.36 7.31 -14.55
CA LYS A 103 28.26 6.34 -14.49
C LYS A 103 27.22 6.68 -13.42
N ARG A 104 27.48 7.69 -12.61
CA ARG A 104 26.64 8.04 -11.46
C ARG A 104 25.41 8.84 -11.89
N ASN A 105 24.25 8.23 -11.71
CA ASN A 105 22.94 8.82 -11.96
C ASN A 105 21.90 8.25 -10.98
N ASP A 106 20.73 8.89 -10.92
CA ASP A 106 19.63 8.53 -10.03
C ASP A 106 19.30 7.03 -10.07
N LYS A 107 19.26 6.43 -11.26
CA LYS A 107 18.90 5.01 -11.42
C LYS A 107 19.96 4.09 -10.84
N LYS A 108 21.24 4.36 -11.09
CA LYS A 108 22.36 3.56 -10.58
C LYS A 108 22.50 3.68 -9.06
N VAL A 109 22.35 4.88 -8.52
CA VAL A 109 22.37 5.11 -7.07
C VAL A 109 21.18 4.44 -6.39
N SER A 110 19.98 4.56 -6.98
CA SER A 110 18.77 3.87 -6.50
C SER A 110 18.95 2.35 -6.51
N PHE A 111 19.54 1.80 -7.58
CA PHE A 111 19.82 0.37 -7.68
C PHE A 111 20.71 -0.13 -6.54
N VAL A 112 21.84 0.54 -6.29
CA VAL A 112 22.74 0.16 -5.19
C VAL A 112 22.04 0.33 -3.83
N ALA A 113 21.31 1.43 -3.63
CA ALA A 113 20.53 1.65 -2.41
C ALA A 113 19.47 0.54 -2.18
N SER A 114 18.90 0.01 -3.26
CA SER A 114 17.88 -1.04 -3.20
C SER A 114 18.39 -2.38 -2.66
N LEU A 115 19.72 -2.59 -2.65
CA LEU A 115 20.35 -3.78 -2.08
C LEU A 115 20.28 -3.78 -0.54
N VAL A 116 20.19 -2.61 0.10
CA VAL A 116 20.16 -2.49 1.57
C VAL A 116 18.81 -2.03 2.13
N GLY A 117 17.94 -1.44 1.30
CA GLY A 117 16.62 -0.98 1.72
C GLY A 117 15.86 -0.27 0.62
N LEU A 118 14.71 0.31 0.94
CA LEU A 118 13.88 1.04 -0.02
C LEU A 118 14.49 2.43 -0.30
N PRO A 119 14.91 2.75 -1.54
CA PRO A 119 15.38 4.09 -1.87
C PRO A 119 14.18 5.06 -1.86
N LEU A 120 14.24 6.06 -0.97
CA LEU A 120 13.17 7.05 -0.82
C LEU A 120 13.49 8.35 -1.55
N GLU A 121 14.76 8.76 -1.49
CA GLU A 121 15.20 10.03 -2.05
C GLU A 121 16.67 9.96 -2.48
N ILE A 122 17.02 10.72 -3.51
CA ILE A 122 18.39 10.86 -3.98
C ILE A 122 18.74 12.34 -3.96
N ASP A 123 19.86 12.66 -3.32
CA ASP A 123 20.39 14.02 -3.29
C ASP A 123 21.01 14.34 -4.65
N LYS A 124 20.19 14.89 -5.55
CA LYS A 124 20.60 15.18 -6.93
C LYS A 124 21.73 16.20 -7.02
N ASN A 125 21.78 17.12 -6.07
CA ASN A 125 22.84 18.14 -5.98
C ASN A 125 24.19 17.52 -5.62
N ASN A 126 24.17 16.42 -4.87
CA ASN A 126 25.37 15.73 -4.43
C ASN A 126 25.88 14.71 -5.46
N LEU A 127 25.00 14.17 -6.32
CA LEU A 127 25.34 13.13 -7.30
C LEU A 127 26.71 13.34 -7.94
N LYS A 128 26.96 14.50 -8.56
CA LYS A 128 28.23 14.76 -9.26
C LYS A 128 29.21 15.69 -8.52
N ARG A 129 28.83 16.15 -7.33
CA ARG A 129 29.58 17.20 -6.63
C ARG A 129 30.69 16.67 -5.73
N TRP A 130 30.50 15.46 -5.18
CA TRP A 130 31.41 14.88 -4.19
C TRP A 130 31.84 13.45 -4.59
N GLU A 131 32.77 12.87 -3.84
CA GLU A 131 33.28 11.51 -4.09
C GLU A 131 32.25 10.41 -3.85
N PHE A 132 31.13 10.72 -3.20
CA PHE A 132 30.05 9.78 -2.92
C PHE A 132 28.70 10.27 -3.45
N ALA A 133 27.80 9.34 -3.74
CA ALA A 133 26.39 9.65 -3.90
C ALA A 133 25.69 9.62 -2.53
N ARG A 134 24.69 10.48 -2.33
CA ARG A 134 23.91 10.48 -1.09
C ARG A 134 22.45 10.14 -1.38
N THR A 135 21.91 9.20 -0.62
CA THR A 135 20.53 8.72 -0.80
C THR A 135 19.88 8.45 0.55
N LYS A 136 18.59 8.75 0.64
CA LYS A 136 17.76 8.44 1.79
C LYS A 136 17.16 7.05 1.60
N ILE A 137 17.44 6.16 2.54
CA ILE A 137 17.01 4.76 2.48
C ILE A 137 16.07 4.48 3.63
N GLY A 138 14.95 3.83 3.34
CA GLY A 138 14.05 3.23 4.31
C GLY A 138 14.43 1.77 4.53
N CYS A 139 14.78 1.39 5.75
CA CYS A 139 15.16 0.03 6.12
C CYS A 139 14.44 -0.41 7.41
N ARG A 140 14.53 -1.70 7.75
CA ARG A 140 13.86 -2.22 8.95
C ARG A 140 14.55 -1.79 10.25
N ASP A 141 15.88 -1.72 10.22
CA ASP A 141 16.73 -1.39 11.37
C ASP A 141 18.04 -0.81 10.82
N ILE A 142 18.31 0.46 11.12
CA ILE A 142 19.48 1.18 10.59
C ILE A 142 20.81 0.58 11.08
N THR A 143 20.81 -0.02 12.26
CA THR A 143 22.01 -0.55 12.90
C THR A 143 22.50 -1.84 12.26
N LYS A 144 21.66 -2.47 11.43
CA LYS A 144 21.93 -3.73 10.73
C LYS A 144 22.24 -3.55 9.25
N VAL A 145 22.29 -2.31 8.75
CA VAL A 145 22.63 -2.06 7.34
C VAL A 145 24.11 -2.39 7.13
N PRO A 146 24.45 -3.28 6.17
CA PRO A 146 25.83 -3.64 5.92
C PRO A 146 26.61 -2.46 5.32
N THR A 147 27.90 -2.38 5.64
CA THR A 147 28.81 -1.34 5.14
C THR A 147 29.24 -1.58 3.68
N VAL A 148 29.17 -2.82 3.21
CA VAL A 148 29.52 -3.24 1.84
C VAL A 148 28.39 -4.08 1.26
N VAL A 149 28.11 -3.86 -0.02
CA VAL A 149 27.18 -4.68 -0.81
C VAL A 149 27.87 -5.06 -2.12
N GLU A 150 27.73 -6.32 -2.53
CA GLU A 150 28.29 -6.90 -3.75
C GLU A 150 27.19 -7.26 -4.75
#